data_AF-A0A218Q8W6-F1
#
_entry.id   AF-A0A218Q8W6-F1
#
_cell.length_a   1.000
_cell.length_b   1.000
_cell.length_c   1.000
_cell.angle_alpha   90.00
_cell.angle_beta   90.00
_cell.angle_gamma   90.00
#
_symmetry.space_group_name_H-M   'P 1'
#
loop_
_entity.id
_entity.type
_entity.pdbx_description
1 polymer ?
#
loop_
_entity_poly.entity_id
_entity_poly.type
_entity_poly.pdbx_seq_one_letter_code
_entity_poly.pdbx_strand_id
1 'polypeptide(L)'
;MNWWVEIITTEPLCTYYFGPFANFAEAEFAHSGYIEDLEFEGAQGIKFTIKRCQPKVLTIFDLESESFEAEYSHLKKTIPS
;
A
#
# COMPACT_ATOMS: atom_id res chain seq x y z
N MET A 1 7.15 -20.87 -1.87
CA MET A 1 6.92 -19.42 -2.03
C MET A 1 6.05 -19.22 -3.25
N ASN A 2 4.85 -18.68 -3.02
CA ASN A 2 3.84 -18.46 -4.05
C ASN A 2 4.09 -17.15 -4.79
N TRP A 3 3.33 -16.91 -5.85
CA TRP A 3 3.37 -15.66 -6.61
C TRP A 3 2.43 -14.63 -5.99
N TRP A 4 2.85 -13.37 -6.00
CA TRP A 4 2.09 -12.24 -5.48
C TRP A 4 2.21 -11.07 -6.43
N VAL A 5 1.15 -10.27 -6.51
CA VAL A 5 1.15 -8.97 -7.17
C VAL A 5 1.39 -7.92 -6.08
N GLU A 6 2.51 -7.21 -6.15
CA GLU A 6 2.73 -5.98 -5.40
C GLU A 6 2.21 -4.81 -6.23
N ILE A 7 1.40 -3.94 -5.65
CA ILE A 7 0.93 -2.70 -6.27
C ILE A 7 1.30 -1.53 -5.35
N ILE A 8 1.95 -0.52 -5.91
CA ILE A 8 2.34 0.71 -5.21
C ILE A 8 1.56 1.86 -5.84
N THR A 9 0.92 2.68 -5.02
CA THR A 9 0.19 3.89 -5.41
C THR A 9 0.90 5.11 -4.82
N THR A 10 0.81 6.26 -5.48
CA THR A 10 1.41 7.52 -4.98
C THR A 10 0.41 8.42 -4.27
N GLU A 11 -0.89 8.29 -4.57
CA GLU A 11 -1.96 9.05 -3.90
C GLU A 11 -3.20 8.15 -3.80
N PRO A 12 -3.61 7.73 -2.60
CA PRO A 12 -2.80 7.75 -1.37
C PRO A 12 -1.52 6.90 -1.53
N LEU A 13 -0.48 7.18 -0.74
CA LEU A 13 0.74 6.38 -0.75
C LEU A 13 0.53 5.04 -0.03
N CYS A 14 0.31 3.99 -0.82
CA CYS A 14 0.03 2.65 -0.33
C CYS A 14 0.84 1.59 -1.07
N THR A 15 1.15 0.50 -0.38
CA THR A 15 1.62 -0.75 -1.00
C THR A 15 0.64 -1.88 -0.69
N TYR A 16 0.11 -2.51 -1.73
CA TYR A 16 -0.82 -3.63 -1.67
C TYR A 16 -0.15 -4.93 -2.15
N TYR A 17 -0.47 -6.04 -1.51
CA TYR A 17 -0.07 -7.38 -1.93
C TYR A 17 -1.29 -8.27 -2.15
N PHE A 18 -1.49 -8.71 -3.39
CA PHE A 18 -2.56 -9.62 -3.77
C PHE A 18 -2.02 -11.02 -4.10
N GLY A 19 -2.71 -12.05 -3.61
CA GLY A 19 -2.31 -13.44 -3.73
C GLY A 19 -2.71 -14.26 -2.48
N PRO A 20 -2.07 -15.42 -2.25
CA PRO A 20 -1.05 -16.05 -3.09
C PRO A 20 -1.62 -16.71 -4.35
N PHE A 21 -0.88 -16.65 -5.45
CA PHE A 21 -1.15 -17.36 -6.70
C PHE A 21 -0.25 -18.58 -6.87
N ALA A 22 -0.76 -19.63 -7.51
CA ALA A 22 -0.01 -20.87 -7.72
C ALA A 22 1.11 -20.69 -8.75
N ASN A 23 0.90 -19.83 -9.76
CA ASN A 23 1.87 -19.56 -10.82
C ASN A 23 1.83 -18.09 -11.27
N PHE A 24 2.82 -17.68 -12.09
CA PHE A 24 2.93 -16.32 -12.59
C PHE A 24 1.75 -15.92 -13.48
N ALA A 25 1.31 -16.80 -14.37
CA ALA A 25 0.24 -16.51 -15.33
C ALA A 25 -1.10 -16.24 -14.64
N GLU A 26 -1.39 -16.92 -13.52
CA GLU A 26 -2.56 -16.65 -12.69
C GLU A 26 -2.51 -15.24 -12.08
N ALA A 27 -1.34 -14.84 -11.57
CA ALA A 27 -1.12 -13.49 -11.04
C ALA A 27 -1.20 -12.42 -12.14
N GLU A 28 -0.64 -12.71 -13.32
CA GLU A 28 -0.67 -11.85 -14.51
C GLU A 28 -2.08 -11.75 -15.09
N PHE A 29 -2.92 -12.77 -14.98
CA PHE A 29 -4.32 -12.66 -15.38
C PHE A 29 -5.13 -11.82 -14.39
N ALA A 30 -4.87 -11.96 -13.09
CA ALA A 30 -5.64 -11.29 -12.04
C ALA A 30 -5.27 -9.81 -11.83
N HIS A 31 -4.02 -9.41 -12.09
CA HIS A 31 -3.53 -8.08 -11.68
C HIS A 31 -4.32 -6.90 -12.26
N SER A 32 -4.85 -7.02 -13.48
CA SER A 32 -5.56 -5.93 -14.14
C SER A 32 -6.83 -5.55 -13.40
N GLY A 33 -7.56 -6.52 -12.83
CA GLY A 33 -8.76 -6.25 -12.04
C GLY A 33 -8.45 -5.43 -10.78
N TYR A 34 -7.35 -5.73 -10.10
CA TYR A 34 -6.93 -4.94 -8.93
C TYR A 34 -6.52 -3.51 -9.29
N ILE A 35 -5.89 -3.33 -10.46
CA ILE A 35 -5.54 -1.99 -10.95
C ILE A 35 -6.83 -1.22 -11.28
N GLU A 36 -7.76 -1.82 -12.02
CA GLU A 36 -9.03 -1.19 -12.38
C GLU A 36 -9.83 -0.76 -11.15
N ASP A 37 -9.92 -1.62 -10.12
CA ASP A 37 -10.59 -1.30 -8.86
C ASP A 37 -9.92 -0.10 -8.16
N LEU A 38 -8.58 -0.09 -8.07
CA LEU A 38 -7.82 0.99 -7.44
C LEU A 38 -7.95 2.31 -8.22
N GLU A 39 -7.91 2.28 -9.55
CA GLU A 39 -8.14 3.46 -10.39
C GLU A 39 -9.57 4.00 -10.20
N PHE A 40 -10.57 3.11 -10.12
CA PHE A 40 -11.96 3.49 -9.88
C PHE A 40 -12.17 4.13 -8.49
N GLU A 41 -11.43 3.66 -7.48
CA GLU A 41 -11.39 4.25 -6.14
C GLU A 41 -10.62 5.59 -6.09
N GLY A 42 -9.98 5.99 -7.19
CA GLY A 42 -9.28 7.27 -7.32
C GLY A 42 -7.80 7.21 -6.94
N ALA A 43 -7.20 6.02 -6.80
CA ALA A 43 -5.78 5.87 -6.57
C ALA A 43 -4.97 6.33 -7.80
N GLN A 44 -3.82 6.97 -7.57
CA GLN A 44 -2.96 7.51 -8.62
C GLN A 44 -1.55 6.95 -8.55
N GLY A 45 -0.81 7.11 -9.65
CA GLY A 45 0.60 6.71 -9.77
C GLY A 45 0.82 5.21 -9.58
N ILE A 46 -0.15 4.40 -10.00
CA ILE A 46 -0.16 2.95 -9.81
C ILE A 46 1.01 2.30 -10.58
N LYS A 47 1.81 1.51 -9.86
CA LYS A 47 2.84 0.62 -10.42
C LYS A 47 2.64 -0.76 -9.84
N PHE A 48 2.87 -1.79 -10.63
CA PHE A 48 2.78 -3.17 -10.14
C PHE A 48 4.05 -3.95 -10.41
N THR A 49 4.25 -5.01 -9.64
CA THR A 49 5.31 -6.00 -9.85
C THR A 49 4.82 -7.37 -9.40
N ILE A 50 4.98 -8.37 -10.26
CA ILE A 50 4.67 -9.75 -9.94
C ILE A 50 5.95 -10.45 -9.47
N LYS A 51 5.97 -10.95 -8.24
CA LYS A 51 7.16 -11.58 -7.65
C LYS A 51 6.81 -12.76 -6.74
N ARG A 52 7.79 -13.63 -6.51
CA ARG A 52 7.68 -14.67 -5.47
C ARG A 52 8.08 -14.08 -4.13
N CYS A 53 7.14 -14.00 -3.20
CA CYS A 53 7.39 -13.52 -1.85
C CYS A 53 6.40 -14.15 -0.84
N GLN A 54 6.49 -13.71 0.41
CA GLN A 54 5.54 -14.06 1.47
C GLN A 54 5.34 -12.80 2.33
N PRO A 55 4.44 -11.88 1.92
CA PRO A 55 4.20 -10.66 2.65
C PRO A 55 3.64 -10.97 4.04
N LYS A 56 4.12 -10.25 5.06
CA LYS A 56 3.58 -10.33 6.42
C LYS A 56 2.38 -9.41 6.62
N VAL A 57 2.29 -8.37 5.80
CA VAL A 57 1.24 -7.34 5.82
C VAL A 57 0.81 -7.15 4.37
N LEU A 58 -0.50 -7.15 4.14
CA LEU A 58 -1.07 -7.09 2.78
C LEU A 58 -1.33 -5.67 2.30
N THR A 59 -1.58 -4.74 3.22
CA THR A 59 -1.77 -3.33 2.91
C THR A 59 -0.91 -2.50 3.84
N ILE A 60 0.00 -1.72 3.28
CA ILE A 60 0.91 -0.85 4.01
C ILE A 60 0.56 0.58 3.61
N PHE A 61 0.12 1.38 4.59
CA PHE A 61 -0.09 2.81 4.43
C PHE A 61 1.20 3.51 4.83
N ASP A 62 1.81 4.25 3.92
CA ASP A 62 2.90 5.15 4.28
C ASP A 62 2.27 6.48 4.67
N LEU A 63 1.77 6.52 5.91
CA LEU A 63 1.31 7.76 6.53
C LEU A 63 2.57 8.57 6.80
N GLU A 64 2.91 9.52 5.93
CA GLU A 64 3.96 10.49 6.22
C GLU A 64 3.73 11.03 7.63
N SER A 65 4.70 10.76 8.48
CA SER A 65 4.71 11.02 9.91
C SER A 65 4.91 12.52 10.21
N GLU A 66 4.17 13.40 9.54
CA GLU A 66 4.40 14.84 9.62
C GLU A 66 3.33 15.63 10.39
N SER A 67 2.17 15.03 10.70
CA SER A 67 1.14 15.72 11.51
C SER A 67 1.23 15.44 13.02
N PHE A 68 1.67 14.25 13.43
CA PHE A 68 1.65 13.88 14.85
C PHE A 68 2.71 14.61 15.69
N GLU A 69 3.92 14.85 15.16
CA GLU A 69 4.99 15.53 15.92
C GLU A 69 4.72 17.03 16.13
N ALA A 70 4.15 17.70 15.13
CA ALA A 70 3.80 19.12 15.22
C ALA A 70 2.64 19.36 16.20
N GLU A 71 1.64 18.49 16.19
CA GLU A 71 0.46 18.58 17.07
C GLU A 71 0.80 18.22 18.52
N TYR A 72 1.61 17.17 18.73
CA TYR A 72 2.07 16.74 20.06
C TYR A 72 3.04 17.74 20.72
N SER A 73 3.89 18.40 19.93
CA SER A 73 4.77 19.47 20.39
C SER A 73 4.00 20.74 20.80
N HIS A 74 2.85 21.02 20.18
CA HIS A 74 1.97 22.12 20.57
C HIS A 74 1.21 21.82 21.86
N LEU A 75 0.74 20.58 22.04
CA LEU A 75 0.06 20.10 23.26
C LEU A 75 0.94 20.12 24.52
N LYS A 76 2.25 19.88 24.40
CA LYS A 76 3.17 19.94 25.56
C LYS A 76 3.51 21.35 26.03
N LYS A 77 3.23 22.39 25.25
CA LYS A 77 3.56 23.80 25.59
C LYS A 77 2.46 24.51 26.39
N THR A 78 1.27 23.92 26.50
CA THR A 78 0.08 24.53 27.13
C THR A 78 -0.28 23.94 28.48
N ILE A 79 0.46 22.94 28.99
CA ILE A 79 0.30 22.43 30.35
C ILE A 79 1.31 23.15 31.25
N PRO A 80 0.91 24.14 32.07
CA PRO A 80 1.81 24.75 33.02
C PRO A 80 2.21 23.73 34.10
N SER A 81 3.46 23.82 34.57
CA SER A 81 4.03 23.03 35.65
C SER A 81 3.31 23.20 36.98
#